data_AF-A0A6P1D728-F1
#
_entry.id   AF-A0A6P1D728-F1
#
_cell.length_a   1.000
_cell.length_b   1.000
_cell.length_c   1.000
_cell.angle_alpha   90.00
_cell.angle_beta   90.00
_cell.angle_gamma   90.00
#
_symmetry.space_group_name_H-M   'P 1'
#
loop_
_entity.id
_entity.type
_entity.pdbx_description
1 polymer ?
#
loop_
_entity_poly.entity_id
_entity_poly.type
_entity_poly.pdbx_seq_one_letter_code
_entity_poly.pdbx_strand_id
1 'polypeptide(L)'
;MAEVSRPFSSLVLILGVAVAIPTLATLAFATIGHPECADIPEDVGPCGYWARVAEYGPFIILWGTAITASFGVVGWLMLRAILGLSAALLRRRE
;
A
#
# COMPACT_ATOMS: atom_id res chain seq x y z
N MET A 1 6.89 17.72 22.91
CA MET A 1 6.04 16.52 22.67
C MET A 1 5.31 16.55 21.32
N ALA A 2 4.81 17.70 20.84
CA ALA A 2 4.08 17.82 19.56
C ALA A 2 4.93 17.57 18.28
N GLU A 3 6.26 17.69 18.35
CA GLU A 3 7.15 17.55 17.19
C GLU A 3 7.49 16.09 16.84
N VAL A 4 7.43 15.19 17.83
CA VAL A 4 7.67 13.74 17.65
C VAL A 4 6.39 13.03 17.21
N SER A 5 5.20 13.56 17.56
CA SER A 5 3.93 12.93 17.19
C SER A 5 3.60 13.05 15.70
N ARG A 6 4.03 14.13 15.02
CA ARG A 6 3.83 14.33 13.57
C ARG A 6 4.54 13.29 12.69
N PRO A 7 5.86 13.03 12.82
CA PRO A 7 6.54 11.99 12.04
C PRO A 7 5.97 10.61 12.33
N PHE A 8 5.60 10.34 13.59
CA PHE A 8 5.00 9.07 13.98
C PHE A 8 3.62 8.87 13.35
N SER A 9 2.75 9.89 13.37
CA SER A 9 1.43 9.84 12.75
C SER A 9 1.51 9.61 11.24
N SER A 10 2.47 10.22 10.55
CA SER A 10 2.65 10.02 9.11
C SER A 10 3.18 8.63 8.78
N LEU A 11 4.07 8.06 9.60
CA LEU A 11 4.53 6.69 9.43
C LEU A 11 3.38 5.68 9.62
N VAL A 12 2.54 5.87 10.64
CA VAL A 12 1.35 5.02 10.85
C VAL A 12 0.41 5.10 9.66
N LEU A 13 0.22 6.29 9.08
CA LEU A 13 -0.64 6.50 7.92
C LEU A 13 -0.07 5.81 6.67
N ILE A 14 1.24 5.96 6.42
CA ILE A 14 1.94 5.25 5.34
C ILE A 14 1.80 3.73 5.50
N LEU A 15 2.00 3.23 6.72
CA LEU A 15 1.89 1.79 7.00
C LEU A 15 0.46 1.29 6.82
N GLY A 16 -0.53 2.04 7.31
CA GLY A 16 -1.95 1.72 7.14
C GLY A 16 -2.35 1.67 5.67
N VAL A 17 -1.94 2.65 4.88
CA VAL A 17 -2.18 2.69 3.42
C VAL A 17 -1.45 1.55 2.71
N ALA A 18 -0.21 1.29 3.11
CA ALA A 18 0.60 0.23 2.52
C ALA A 18 0.02 -1.16 2.75
N VAL A 19 -0.74 -1.39 3.82
CA VAL A 19 -1.46 -2.65 4.05
C VAL A 19 -2.85 -2.63 3.40
N ALA A 20 -3.59 -1.54 3.56
CA ALA A 20 -4.98 -1.47 3.08
C ALA A 20 -5.10 -1.59 1.56
N ILE A 21 -4.25 -0.88 0.79
CA ILE A 21 -4.35 -0.89 -0.67
C ILE A 21 -4.10 -2.30 -1.24
N PRO A 22 -3.03 -3.01 -0.87
CA PRO A 22 -2.78 -4.37 -1.37
C PRO A 22 -3.85 -5.37 -0.93
N THR A 23 -4.37 -5.26 0.29
CA THR A 23 -5.49 -6.11 0.73
C THR A 23 -6.73 -5.89 -0.13
N LEU A 24 -7.08 -4.63 -0.43
CA LEU A 24 -8.18 -4.32 -1.34
C LEU A 24 -7.92 -4.83 -2.76
N ALA A 25 -6.67 -4.71 -3.24
CA ALA A 25 -6.27 -5.24 -4.54
C ALA A 25 -6.43 -6.77 -4.62
N THR A 26 -6.07 -7.51 -3.56
CA THR A 26 -6.30 -8.95 -3.47
C THR A 26 -7.79 -9.30 -3.54
N LEU A 27 -8.62 -8.58 -2.78
CA LEU A 27 -10.06 -8.83 -2.77
C LEU A 27 -10.68 -8.52 -4.14
N ALA A 28 -10.24 -7.45 -4.80
CA ALA A 28 -10.66 -7.10 -6.14
C ALA A 28 -10.22 -8.15 -7.16
N PHE A 29 -8.96 -8.61 -7.10
CA PHE A 29 -8.46 -9.65 -7.99
C PHE A 29 -9.29 -10.92 -7.90
N ALA A 30 -9.66 -11.34 -6.69
CA ALA A 30 -10.49 -12.51 -6.49
C ALA A 30 -11.91 -12.38 -7.09
N THR A 31 -12.42 -11.15 -7.28
CA THR A 31 -13.72 -10.89 -7.94
C THR A 31 -13.66 -10.78 -9.46
N ILE A 32 -12.48 -10.68 -10.07
CA ILE A 32 -12.36 -10.57 -11.53
C ILE A 32 -12.75 -11.91 -12.16
N GLY A 33 -13.51 -11.87 -13.26
CA GLY A 33 -13.90 -13.07 -14.00
C GLY A 33 -12.69 -13.75 -14.61
N HIS A 34 -12.44 -15.00 -14.22
CA HIS A 34 -11.37 -15.84 -14.74
C HIS A 34 -11.92 -16.80 -15.80
N PRO A 35 -11.58 -16.66 -17.08
CA PRO A 35 -12.13 -17.48 -18.16
C PRO A 35 -11.81 -18.98 -17.98
N GLU A 36 -10.68 -19.31 -17.35
CA GLU A 36 -10.29 -20.67 -16.97
C GLU A 36 -11.23 -21.32 -15.95
N CYS A 37 -12.09 -20.53 -15.30
CA CYS A 37 -13.01 -20.95 -14.26
C CYS A 37 -14.47 -20.89 -14.69
N ALA A 38 -14.79 -20.64 -15.96
CA ALA A 38 -16.17 -20.47 -16.44
C ALA A 38 -17.06 -21.71 -16.20
N ASP A 39 -16.46 -22.90 -16.20
CA ASP A 39 -17.18 -24.18 -16.06
C ASP A 39 -17.04 -24.81 -14.66
N ILE A 40 -16.32 -24.16 -13.74
CA ILE A 40 -16.04 -24.69 -12.39
C ILE A 40 -16.93 -23.95 -11.39
N PRO A 41 -17.73 -24.66 -10.57
CA PRO A 41 -18.57 -24.01 -9.56
C PRO A 41 -17.72 -23.22 -8.56
N GLU A 42 -18.14 -21.99 -8.22
CA GLU A 42 -17.41 -21.09 -7.31
C GLU A 42 -17.24 -21.65 -5.89
N ASP A 43 -18.01 -22.68 -5.53
CA ASP A 43 -18.07 -23.25 -4.19
C ASP A 43 -17.09 -24.42 -4.00
N VAL A 44 -16.47 -24.91 -5.08
CA VAL A 44 -15.62 -26.10 -5.06
C VAL A 44 -14.37 -25.94 -5.93
N GLY A 45 -13.20 -26.10 -5.31
CA GLY A 45 -11.92 -26.17 -6.02
C GLY A 45 -11.17 -24.82 -6.13
N PRO A 46 -10.10 -24.77 -6.94
CA PRO A 46 -9.16 -23.64 -6.99
C PRO A 46 -9.78 -22.34 -7.54
N CYS A 47 -10.95 -22.45 -8.19
CA CYS A 47 -11.67 -21.32 -8.77
C CYS A 47 -12.56 -20.57 -7.79
N GLY A 48 -12.75 -21.08 -6.57
CA GLY A 48 -13.56 -20.38 -5.58
C GLY A 48 -12.92 -19.08 -5.09
N TYR A 49 -13.74 -18.10 -4.72
CA TYR A 49 -13.29 -16.78 -4.28
C TYR A 49 -12.18 -16.86 -3.22
N TRP A 50 -12.42 -17.63 -2.15
CA TRP A 50 -11.47 -17.76 -1.05
C TRP A 50 -10.23 -18.60 -1.39
N ALA A 51 -10.33 -19.50 -2.38
CA ALA A 51 -9.16 -20.24 -2.87
C ALA A 51 -8.21 -19.29 -3.60
N ARG A 52 -8.73 -18.39 -4.45
CA ARG A 52 -7.94 -17.35 -5.13
C ARG A 52 -7.34 -16.36 -4.15
N VAL A 53 -8.09 -15.96 -3.12
CA VAL A 53 -7.56 -15.10 -2.04
C VAL A 53 -6.40 -15.81 -1.32
N ALA A 54 -6.54 -17.10 -1.02
CA ALA A 54 -5.49 -17.86 -0.34
C ALA A 54 -4.24 -18.07 -1.21
N GLU A 55 -4.41 -18.29 -2.51
CA GLU A 55 -3.32 -18.59 -3.44
C GLU A 55 -2.55 -17.32 -3.86
N TYR A 56 -3.25 -16.28 -4.33
CA TYR A 56 -2.62 -15.06 -4.84
C TYR A 56 -2.50 -13.95 -3.81
N GLY A 57 -3.32 -13.98 -2.76
CA GLY A 57 -3.37 -12.93 -1.75
C GLY A 57 -2.04 -12.68 -1.04
N PRO A 58 -1.33 -13.71 -0.53
CA PRO A 58 -0.04 -13.50 0.11
C PRO A 58 0.97 -12.80 -0.80
N PHE A 59 1.00 -13.16 -2.09
CA PHE A 59 1.89 -12.54 -3.07
C PHE A 59 1.51 -11.08 -3.33
N ILE A 60 0.23 -10.80 -3.61
CA ILE A 60 -0.27 -9.45 -3.89
C ILE A 60 -0.08 -8.54 -2.67
N ILE A 61 -0.38 -9.05 -1.46
CA ILE A 61 -0.21 -8.29 -0.22
C ILE A 61 1.27 -8.02 0.03
N LEU A 62 2.15 -9.02 -0.09
CA LEU A 62 3.59 -8.83 0.15
C LEU A 62 4.22 -7.82 -0.83
N TRP A 63 4.00 -7.99 -2.12
CA TRP A 63 4.59 -7.08 -3.12
C TRP A 63 3.92 -5.72 -3.12
N GLY A 64 2.59 -5.70 -3.01
CA GLY A 64 1.84 -4.45 -2.91
C GLY A 64 2.26 -3.66 -1.68
N THR A 65 2.46 -4.30 -0.52
CA THR A 65 2.88 -3.61 0.71
C THR A 65 4.29 -3.07 0.56
N ALA A 66 5.22 -3.89 0.05
CA ALA A 66 6.60 -3.50 -0.16
C ALA A 66 6.70 -2.27 -1.09
N ILE A 67 5.98 -2.28 -2.21
CA ILE A 67 5.98 -1.20 -3.19
C ILE A 67 5.33 0.06 -2.59
N THR A 68 4.13 -0.07 -2.02
CA THR A 68 3.37 1.07 -1.49
C THR A 68 4.07 1.73 -0.31
N ALA A 69 4.66 0.93 0.59
CA ALA A 69 5.47 1.43 1.70
C ALA A 69 6.72 2.16 1.19
N SER A 70 7.43 1.57 0.22
CA SER A 70 8.64 2.18 -0.35
C SER A 70 8.34 3.53 -0.99
N PHE A 71 7.31 3.61 -1.84
CA PHE A 71 6.89 4.88 -2.43
C PHE A 71 6.41 5.89 -1.38
N GLY A 72 5.66 5.44 -0.37
CA GLY A 72 5.21 6.30 0.73
C GLY A 72 6.38 6.90 1.51
N VAL A 73 7.39 6.10 1.85
CA VAL A 73 8.60 6.56 2.55
C VAL A 73 9.43 7.50 1.69
N VAL A 74 9.67 7.16 0.42
CA VAL A 74 10.44 8.00 -0.51
C VAL A 74 9.76 9.36 -0.71
N GLY A 75 8.44 9.36 -0.96
CA GLY A 75 7.67 10.60 -1.11
C GLY A 75 7.71 11.45 0.15
N TRP A 76 7.59 10.84 1.33
CA TRP A 76 7.69 11.52 2.62
C TRP A 76 9.06 12.17 2.85
N LEU A 77 10.15 11.44 2.55
CA LEU A 77 11.51 11.96 2.67
C LEU A 77 11.76 13.11 1.70
N MET A 78 11.30 13.01 0.45
CA MET A 78 11.39 14.10 -0.51
C MET A 78 10.63 15.35 -0.06
N LEU A 79 9.42 15.18 0.45
CA LEU A 79 8.64 16.30 0.99
C LEU A 79 9.40 17.01 2.11
N ARG A 80 9.98 16.26 3.06
CA ARG A 80 10.78 16.82 4.14
C ARG A 80 12.04 17.52 3.64
N ALA A 81 12.72 16.96 2.64
CA ALA A 81 13.90 17.57 2.05
C ALA A 81 13.55 18.93 1.38
N ILE A 82 12.45 19.00 0.63
CA ILE A 82 11.99 20.23 -0.01
C ILE A 82 11.61 21.29 1.03
N LEU A 83 10.86 20.90 2.07
CA LEU A 83 10.48 21.81 3.16
C LEU A 83 11.70 22.31 3.94
N GLY A 84 12.69 21.44 4.20
CA GLY A 84 13.94 21.82 4.84
C GLY A 84 14.76 22.79 3.99
N LEU A 85 14.88 22.52 2.68
CA LEU A 85 15.62 23.36 1.74
C LEU A 85 14.97 24.74 1.57
N SER A 86 13.65 24.78 1.39
CA SER A 86 12.91 26.04 1.26
C SER A 86 13.01 26.90 2.53
N ALA A 87 12.90 26.29 3.72
CA ALA A 87 13.10 27.00 4.99
C ALA A 87 14.54 27.55 5.13
N ALA A 88 15.56 26.79 4.71
CA ALA A 88 16.95 27.23 4.74
C ALA A 88 17.23 28.37 3.75
N LEU A 89 16.62 28.34 2.56
CA LEU A 89 16.72 29.39 1.57
C LEU A 89 16.02 30.68 2.01
N LEU A 90 14.84 30.56 2.64
CA LEU A 90 14.11 31.71 3.19
C LEU A 90 14.92 32.41 4.29
N ARG A 91 15.52 31.67 5.22
CA ARG A 91 16.39 32.24 6.27
C ARG A 91 17.64 32.93 5.77
N ARG A 92 18.13 32.62 4.57
CA ARG A 92 19.28 33.32 3.97
C ARG A 92 18.92 34.62 3.27
N ARG A 93 17.62 34.88 3.06
CA ARG A 93 17.09 36.06 2.38
C ARG A 93 16.70 37.18 3.35
N GLU A 94 16.52 36.84 4.62
CA GLU A 94 16.37 37.76 5.75
C GLU A 94 17.74 38.11 6.34
#